data_AF-A0A1T4LBY3-F1
#
_entry.id   AF-A0A1T4LBY3-F1
#
_cell.length_a   1.000
_cell.length_b   1.000
_cell.length_c   1.000
_cell.angle_alpha   90.00
_cell.angle_beta   90.00
_cell.angle_gamma   90.00
#
_symmetry.space_group_name_H-M   'P 1'
#
loop_
_entity.id
_entity.type
_entity.pdbx_description
1 polymer ?
#
loop_
_entity_poly.entity_id
_entity_poly.type
_entity_poly.pdbx_seq_one_letter_code
_entity_poly.pdbx_strand_id
1 'polypeptide(L)'
;FITETFIYLKALIPSEEKEELKMDFIKTSEAYGYETIAEAEEKALAAKYEEGRSEGCEEGIGIGLERGDLNARWRIAKKLKLAGSPLSFIAEVSDLSKEEIQNL
;
A
#
# COMPACT_ATOMS: atom_id res chain seq x y z
N PHE A 1 11.43 -9.88 -25.12
CA PHE A 1 11.66 -9.63 -26.55
C PHE A 1 10.39 -9.16 -27.25
N ILE A 2 9.32 -9.97 -27.41
CA ILE A 2 8.08 -9.55 -28.11
C ILE A 2 7.36 -8.37 -27.42
N THR A 3 7.32 -8.34 -26.08
CA THR A 3 6.65 -7.29 -25.30
C THR A 3 7.33 -5.92 -25.41
N GLU A 4 8.67 -5.86 -25.39
CA GLU A 4 9.42 -4.62 -25.57
C GLU A 4 9.26 -4.07 -26.99
N THR A 5 9.34 -4.92 -28.02
CA THR A 5 9.15 -4.49 -29.42
C THR A 5 7.78 -3.85 -29.65
N PHE A 6 6.73 -4.39 -29.01
CA PHE A 6 5.36 -3.87 -29.11
C PHE A 6 5.21 -2.50 -28.42
N ILE A 7 5.88 -2.28 -27.29
CA ILE A 7 5.89 -1.00 -26.57
C ILE A 7 6.55 0.09 -27.42
N TYR A 8 7.69 -0.21 -28.05
CA TYR A 8 8.38 0.73 -28.95
C TYR A 8 7.56 1.07 -30.20
N LEU A 9 6.86 0.09 -30.79
CA LEU A 9 5.94 0.31 -31.92
C LEU A 9 4.76 1.22 -31.52
N LYS A 10 4.14 1.00 -30.36
CA LYS A 10 3.02 1.82 -29.85
C LYS A 10 3.41 3.28 -29.60
N ALA A 11 4.68 3.57 -29.36
CA ALA A 11 5.20 4.93 -29.19
C ALA A 11 5.39 5.69 -30.51
N LEU A 12 5.59 4.98 -31.63
CA LEU A 12 5.86 5.55 -32.95
C LEU A 12 4.60 5.76 -33.82
N ILE A 13 3.47 5.17 -33.43
CA ILE A 13 2.21 5.25 -34.19
C ILE A 13 1.43 6.52 -33.78
N PRO A 14 0.88 7.31 -34.72
CA PRO A 14 0.00 8.45 -34.44
C PRO A 14 -1.25 8.05 -33.64
N SER A 15 -1.81 8.97 -32.86
CA SER A 15 -2.96 8.71 -31.98
C SER A 15 -4.18 8.12 -32.69
N GLU A 16 -4.48 8.58 -33.91
CA GLU A 16 -5.61 8.08 -34.71
C GLU A 16 -5.43 6.61 -35.13
N GLU A 17 -4.21 6.20 -35.49
CA GLU A 17 -3.91 4.83 -35.98
C GLU A 17 -3.78 3.81 -34.84
N LYS A 18 -3.60 4.28 -33.58
CA LYS A 18 -3.52 3.39 -32.41
C LYS A 18 -4.83 2.64 -32.17
N GLU A 19 -5.96 3.29 -32.38
CA GLU A 19 -7.25 2.66 -32.06
C GLU A 19 -7.69 1.69 -33.17
N GLU A 20 -7.33 1.96 -34.41
CA GLU A 20 -7.50 1.01 -35.51
C GLU A 20 -6.62 -0.24 -35.29
N LEU A 21 -5.35 -0.06 -34.96
CA LEU A 21 -4.43 -1.16 -34.65
C LEU A 21 -4.90 -1.99 -33.45
N LYS A 22 -5.41 -1.34 -32.39
CA LYS A 22 -6.00 -2.05 -31.24
C LYS A 22 -7.18 -2.92 -31.67
N MET A 23 -8.09 -2.38 -32.47
CA MET A 23 -9.28 -3.11 -32.92
C MET A 23 -8.92 -4.31 -33.80
N ASP A 24 -7.96 -4.15 -34.72
CA ASP A 24 -7.48 -5.24 -35.56
C ASP A 24 -6.73 -6.31 -34.77
N PHE A 25 -5.96 -5.90 -33.76
CA PHE A 25 -5.31 -6.84 -32.86
C PHE A 25 -6.33 -7.61 -32.02
N ILE A 26 -7.34 -6.96 -31.46
CA ILE A 26 -8.42 -7.60 -30.69
C ILE A 26 -9.11 -8.68 -31.54
N LYS A 27 -9.57 -8.32 -32.75
CA LYS A 27 -10.24 -9.28 -33.66
C LYS A 27 -9.36 -10.48 -34.00
N THR A 28 -8.07 -10.23 -34.24
CA THR A 28 -7.11 -11.30 -34.56
C THR A 28 -6.88 -12.18 -33.34
N SER A 29 -6.72 -11.57 -32.16
CA SER A 29 -6.53 -12.28 -30.90
C SER A 29 -7.71 -13.19 -30.57
N GLU A 30 -8.94 -12.69 -30.72
CA GLU A 30 -10.19 -13.46 -30.54
C GLU A 30 -10.28 -14.65 -31.51
N ALA A 31 -9.91 -14.46 -32.79
CA ALA A 31 -9.98 -15.51 -33.80
C ALA A 31 -9.01 -16.67 -33.55
N TYR A 32 -7.86 -16.39 -32.92
CA TYR A 32 -6.83 -17.39 -32.63
C TYR A 32 -6.80 -17.83 -31.16
N GLY A 33 -7.70 -17.32 -30.31
CA GLY A 33 -7.80 -17.67 -28.90
C GLY A 33 -6.66 -17.12 -28.03
N TYR A 34 -6.00 -16.05 -28.47
CA TYR A 34 -5.02 -15.33 -27.66
C TYR A 34 -5.73 -14.33 -26.74
N GLU A 35 -5.16 -14.13 -25.55
CA GLU A 35 -5.59 -13.06 -24.64
C GLU A 35 -5.48 -11.71 -25.34
N THR A 36 -6.60 -10.99 -25.40
CA THR A 36 -6.68 -9.70 -26.09
C THR A 36 -5.89 -8.64 -25.33
N ILE A 37 -5.47 -7.58 -26.02
CA ILE A 37 -4.84 -6.42 -25.35
C ILE A 37 -5.75 -5.85 -24.26
N ALA A 38 -7.07 -5.84 -24.49
CA ALA A 38 -8.03 -5.34 -23.51
C ALA A 38 -8.03 -6.18 -22.21
N GLU A 39 -8.01 -7.51 -22.32
CA GLU A 39 -7.95 -8.42 -21.17
C GLU A 39 -6.62 -8.29 -20.42
N ALA A 40 -5.50 -8.14 -21.14
CA ALA A 40 -4.19 -7.92 -20.53
C ALA A 40 -4.09 -6.55 -19.82
N GLU A 41 -4.64 -5.50 -20.41
CA GLU A 41 -4.71 -4.16 -19.80
C GLU A 41 -5.63 -4.16 -18.56
N GLU A 42 -6.76 -4.87 -18.59
CA GLU A 42 -7.66 -5.03 -17.44
C GLU A 42 -7.00 -5.80 -16.29
N LYS A 43 -6.34 -6.93 -16.56
CA LYS A 43 -5.60 -7.70 -15.54
C LYS A 43 -4.47 -6.89 -14.92
N ALA A 44 -3.71 -6.15 -15.73
CA ALA A 44 -2.64 -5.29 -15.24
C ALA A 44 -3.18 -4.16 -14.36
N LEU A 45 -4.34 -3.59 -14.70
CA LEU A 45 -5.00 -2.58 -13.88
C LEU A 45 -5.51 -3.17 -12.56
N ALA A 46 -6.16 -4.33 -12.60
CA ALA A 46 -6.63 -5.03 -11.41
C ALA A 46 -5.49 -5.39 -10.45
N ALA A 47 -4.35 -5.85 -10.97
CA ALA A 47 -3.17 -6.15 -10.19
C ALA A 47 -2.63 -4.91 -9.45
N LYS A 48 -2.58 -3.75 -10.11
CA LYS A 48 -2.16 -2.49 -9.48
C LYS A 48 -3.08 -2.05 -8.35
N TYR A 49 -4.40 -2.21 -8.51
CA TYR A 49 -5.35 -1.90 -7.45
C TYR A 49 -5.21 -2.85 -6.25
N GLU A 50 -4.97 -4.14 -6.52
CA GLU A 50 -4.72 -5.12 -5.47
C GLU A 50 -3.44 -4.82 -4.69
N GLU A 51 -2.35 -4.50 -5.40
CA GLU A 51 -1.07 -4.11 -4.81
C GLU A 51 -1.24 -2.88 -3.90
N GLY A 52 -1.82 -1.79 -4.41
CA GLY A 52 -2.04 -0.59 -3.61
C GLY A 52 -2.97 -0.81 -2.41
N ARG A 53 -3.95 -1.71 -2.52
CA ARG A 53 -4.81 -2.09 -1.39
C ARG A 53 -4.02 -2.88 -0.34
N SER A 54 -3.17 -3.81 -0.76
CA SER A 54 -2.34 -4.61 0.14
C SER A 54 -1.36 -3.72 0.89
N GLU A 55 -0.63 -2.85 0.19
CA GLU A 55 0.33 -1.91 0.79
C GLU A 55 -0.35 -0.98 1.80
N GLY A 56 -1.48 -0.37 1.42
CA GLY A 56 -2.22 0.51 2.33
C GLY A 56 -2.78 -0.21 3.56
N CYS A 57 -3.14 -1.49 3.44
CA CYS A 57 -3.57 -2.30 4.57
C CYS A 57 -2.42 -2.60 5.53
N GLU A 58 -1.28 -3.03 5.00
CA GLU A 58 -0.08 -3.32 5.80
C GLU A 58 0.43 -2.07 6.52
N GLU A 59 0.53 -0.94 5.83
CA GLU A 59 0.94 0.34 6.42
C GLU A 59 -0.06 0.77 7.50
N GLY A 60 -1.37 0.67 7.22
CA GLY A 60 -2.43 1.01 8.17
C GLY A 60 -2.38 0.17 9.45
N ILE A 61 -2.11 -1.13 9.33
CA ILE A 61 -1.92 -2.04 10.47
C ILE A 61 -0.69 -1.62 11.28
N GLY A 62 0.43 -1.34 10.61
CA GLY A 62 1.67 -0.89 11.26
C GLY A 62 1.45 0.38 12.09
N ILE A 63 0.89 1.42 11.48
CA ILE A 63 0.57 2.69 12.16
C ILE A 63 -0.43 2.47 13.30
N GLY A 64 -1.43 1.61 13.09
CA GLY A 64 -2.43 1.28 14.10
C GLY A 64 -1.83 0.60 15.33
N LEU A 65 -0.95 -0.37 15.14
CA LEU A 65 -0.25 -1.07 16.21
C LEU A 65 0.67 -0.13 16.99
N GLU A 66 1.46 0.68 16.31
CA GLU A 66 2.37 1.64 16.96
C GLU A 66 1.62 2.67 17.79
N ARG A 67 0.57 3.28 17.23
CA ARG A 67 -0.30 4.21 17.97
C ARG A 67 -1.01 3.53 19.14
N GLY A 68 -1.47 2.30 18.94
CA GLY A 68 -2.12 1.50 19.96
C GLY A 68 -1.21 1.22 21.15
N ASP A 69 0.03 0.79 20.87
CA ASP A 69 1.04 0.49 21.86
C ASP A 69 1.45 1.74 22.65
N LEU A 70 1.74 2.85 21.95
CA LEU A 70 2.05 4.13 22.60
C LEU A 70 0.90 4.59 23.50
N ASN A 71 -0.34 4.54 23.03
CA ASN A 71 -1.51 4.90 23.83
C ASN A 71 -1.66 3.99 25.08
N ALA A 72 -1.34 2.70 24.96
CA ALA A 72 -1.37 1.78 26.08
C ALA A 72 -0.32 2.13 27.14
N ARG A 73 0.93 2.42 26.73
CA ARG A 73 2.03 2.88 27.59
C ARG A 73 1.64 4.16 28.33
N TRP A 74 1.14 5.17 27.63
CA TRP A 74 0.66 6.43 28.21
C TRP A 74 -0.46 6.22 29.23
N ARG A 75 -1.42 5.33 28.92
CA ARG A 75 -2.53 5.00 29.83
C ARG A 75 -2.04 4.31 31.11
N ILE A 76 -1.08 3.39 31.00
CA ILE A 76 -0.47 2.72 32.16
C ILE A 76 0.26 3.75 33.02
N ALA A 77 1.13 4.56 32.41
CA ALA A 77 1.91 5.57 33.11
C ALA A 77 1.01 6.58 33.84
N LYS A 78 -0.05 7.06 33.19
CA LYS A 78 -1.03 7.97 33.80
C LYS A 78 -1.70 7.36 35.03
N LYS A 79 -2.12 6.09 34.96
CA LYS A 79 -2.73 5.39 36.10
C LYS A 79 -1.76 5.23 37.26
N LEU A 80 -0.51 4.84 36.99
CA LEU A 80 0.51 4.65 38.02
C LEU A 80 0.93 5.98 38.67
N LYS A 81 1.02 7.05 37.87
CA LYS A 81 1.29 8.41 38.37
C LYS A 81 0.18 8.89 39.30
N LEU A 82 -1.08 8.70 38.91
CA LEU A 82 -2.24 9.01 39.76
C LEU A 82 -2.27 8.18 41.05
N ALA A 83 -1.77 6.95 41.01
CA ALA A 83 -1.62 6.10 42.19
C ALA A 83 -0.44 6.50 43.11
N GLY A 84 0.33 7.53 42.75
CA GLY A 84 1.47 8.00 43.53
C GLY A 84 2.72 7.12 43.40
N SER A 85 2.81 6.30 42.34
CA SER A 85 3.98 5.45 42.12
C SER A 85 5.24 6.29 41.81
N PRO A 86 6.44 5.86 42.23
CA PRO A 86 7.69 6.56 41.93
C PRO A 86 7.95 6.66 40.42
N LEU A 87 8.46 7.80 39.94
CA LEU A 87 8.74 8.02 38.51
C LEU A 87 9.68 6.96 37.91
N SER A 88 10.66 6.48 38.67
CA SER A 88 11.57 5.41 38.22
C SER A 88 10.85 4.10 37.93
N PHE A 89 9.87 3.73 38.77
CA PHE A 89 9.07 2.53 38.59
C PHE A 89 8.11 2.67 37.42
N ILE A 90 7.51 3.85 37.25
CA ILE A 90 6.63 4.11 36.10
C ILE A 90 7.42 4.00 34.80
N ALA A 91 8.61 4.61 34.72
CA ALA A 91 9.48 4.55 33.55
C ALA A 91 9.84 3.12 33.15
N GLU A 92 10.15 2.27 34.14
CA GLU A 92 10.46 0.86 33.94
C GLU A 92 9.26 0.06 33.40
N VAL A 93 8.05 0.32 33.91
CA VAL A 93 6.86 -0.48 33.55
C VAL A 93 6.19 0.00 32.25
N SER A 94 6.25 1.30 31.95
CA SER A 94 5.59 1.86 30.77
C SER A 94 6.50 2.03 29.56
N ASP A 95 7.80 1.75 29.69
CA ASP A 95 8.82 2.06 28.66
C ASP A 95 8.72 3.51 28.17
N LEU A 96 8.56 4.45 29.11
CA LEU A 96 8.53 5.89 28.84
C LEU A 96 9.67 6.56 29.63
N SER A 97 10.19 7.65 29.08
CA SER A 97 11.16 8.48 29.79
C SER A 97 10.53 9.18 31.00
N LYS A 98 11.36 9.56 31.97
CA LYS A 98 10.88 10.29 33.15
C LYS A 98 10.32 11.66 32.76
N GLU A 99 10.90 12.28 31.74
CA GLU A 99 10.46 13.55 31.17
C GLU A 99 9.04 13.44 30.57
N GLU A 100 8.78 12.41 29.77
CA GLU A 100 7.44 12.13 29.23
C GLU A 100 6.44 11.90 30.36
N ILE A 101 6.81 11.10 31.37
CA ILE A 101 5.94 10.82 32.51
C ILE A 101 5.66 12.08 33.33
N GLN A 102 6.62 12.97 33.45
CA GLN A 102 6.45 14.22 34.21
C GLN A 102 5.44 15.15 33.54
N ASN A 103 5.36 15.12 32.20
CA ASN A 103 4.44 15.90 31.38
C ASN A 103 3.04 15.25 31.19
N LEU A 104 2.81 14.02 31.67
CA LEU A 104 1.49 13.35 31.71
C LEU A 104 0.49 14.00 32.68
#